data_AF-A0A7D3ZX48-F1
#
_entry.id   AF-A0A7D3ZX48-F1
#
_cell.length_a   1.000
_cell.length_b   1.000
_cell.length_c   1.000
_cell.angle_alpha   90.00
_cell.angle_beta   90.00
_cell.angle_gamma   90.00
#
_symmetry.space_group_name_H-M   'P 1'
#
loop_
_entity.id
_entity.type
_entity.pdbx_description
1 polymer ?
#
loop_
_entity_poly.entity_id
_entity_poly.type
_entity_poly.pdbx_seq_one_letter_code
_entity_poly.pdbx_strand_id
1 'polypeptide(L)'
;MPSPRKYEQRLRAKAADQTRRRILDAVYQRLIEAPFEQVSMDKVAKLAEVSRSTVYTVFGSRAGLFDALGADLLHHGGFTDMVTAVLQPDARRGLRDGITGTVHMYAAHRDVLRALYSMAQLDGDAVGGTVRRLEDGRAQGMNDLAQRLHDQGALRGDVTIDQAGHLLWLHTGFDAFDLLFTGRSLSTDTVAALLADAAEHALCRAA
;
A
#
# COMPACT_ATOMS: atom_id res chain seq x y z
N MET A 1 -4.89 32.99 -26.91
CA MET A 1 -4.31 33.13 -25.55
C MET A 1 -5.40 32.84 -24.52
N PRO A 2 -5.13 32.13 -23.41
CA PRO A 2 -6.16 31.83 -22.41
C PRO A 2 -6.60 33.11 -21.67
N SER A 3 -7.88 33.20 -21.28
CA SER A 3 -8.43 34.33 -20.52
C SER A 3 -7.79 34.44 -19.11
N PRO A 4 -7.50 35.66 -18.60
CA PRO A 4 -6.77 35.89 -17.35
C PRO A 4 -7.35 35.14 -16.13
N ARG A 5 -8.69 34.99 -16.03
CA ARG A 5 -9.35 34.23 -14.96
C ARG A 5 -9.02 32.73 -14.99
N LYS A 6 -8.95 32.12 -16.19
CA LYS A 6 -8.59 30.69 -16.34
C LYS A 6 -7.11 30.45 -16.03
N TYR A 7 -6.24 31.43 -16.28
CA TYR A 7 -4.82 31.36 -15.95
C TYR A 7 -4.58 31.43 -14.44
N GLU A 8 -5.21 32.38 -13.73
CA GLU A 8 -5.15 32.48 -12.27
C GLU A 8 -5.69 31.23 -11.57
N GLN A 9 -6.81 30.67 -12.03
CA GLN A 9 -7.37 29.44 -11.47
C GLN A 9 -6.39 28.26 -11.61
N ARG A 10 -5.71 28.14 -12.76
CA ARG A 10 -4.68 27.10 -12.97
C ARG A 10 -3.46 27.29 -12.06
N LEU A 11 -3.02 28.53 -11.86
CA LEU A 11 -1.90 28.83 -10.96
C LEU A 11 -2.25 28.51 -9.50
N ARG A 12 -3.46 28.86 -9.05
CA ARG A 12 -3.92 28.52 -7.69
C ARG A 12 -4.07 27.01 -7.48
N ALA A 13 -4.60 26.29 -8.47
CA ALA A 13 -4.69 24.82 -8.42
C ALA A 13 -3.29 24.19 -8.30
N LYS A 14 -2.32 24.64 -9.10
CA LYS A 14 -0.93 24.16 -9.04
C LYS A 14 -0.27 24.43 -7.69
N ALA A 15 -0.49 25.61 -7.12
CA ALA A 15 0.03 25.96 -5.79
C ALA A 15 -0.60 25.12 -4.66
N ALA A 16 -1.90 24.81 -4.79
CA ALA A 16 -2.59 23.92 -3.87
C ALA A 16 -2.05 22.49 -3.94
N ASP A 17 -1.81 21.96 -5.13
CA ASP A 17 -1.22 20.63 -5.33
C ASP A 17 0.21 20.54 -4.77
N GLN A 18 1.04 21.57 -5.00
CA GLN A 18 2.37 21.65 -4.42
C GLN A 18 2.33 21.68 -2.89
N THR A 19 1.37 22.41 -2.31
CA THR A 19 1.20 22.45 -0.86
C THR A 19 0.73 21.10 -0.32
N ARG A 20 -0.21 20.45 -0.99
CA ARG A 20 -0.67 19.11 -0.65
C ARG A 20 0.49 18.11 -0.66
N ARG A 21 1.33 18.15 -1.70
CA ARG A 21 2.48 17.26 -1.82
C ARG A 21 3.51 17.49 -0.71
N ARG A 22 3.89 18.75 -0.43
CA ARG A 22 4.81 19.09 0.68
C ARG A 22 4.33 18.56 2.03
N ILE A 23 3.03 18.65 2.29
CA ILE A 23 2.46 18.13 3.55
C ILE A 23 2.56 16.60 3.60
N LEU A 24 2.27 15.90 2.50
CA LEU A 24 2.44 14.45 2.45
C LEU A 24 3.90 14.06 2.67
N ASP A 25 4.84 14.68 1.95
CA ASP A 25 6.28 14.42 2.10
C ASP A 25 6.76 14.65 3.55
N ALA A 26 6.23 15.67 4.23
CA ALA A 26 6.50 15.91 5.65
C ALA A 26 5.96 14.80 6.57
N VAL A 27 4.81 14.20 6.25
CA VAL A 27 4.30 13.03 6.97
C VAL A 27 5.18 11.81 6.72
N TYR A 28 5.60 11.57 5.47
CA TYR A 28 6.55 10.51 5.13
C TYR A 28 7.83 10.63 5.94
N GLN A 29 8.46 11.81 5.92
CA GLN A 29 9.68 12.07 6.68
C GLN A 29 9.46 11.82 8.17
N ARG A 30 8.33 12.28 8.71
CA ARG A 30 8.01 12.10 10.13
C ARG A 30 7.86 10.63 10.53
N LEU A 31 7.23 9.82 9.69
CA LEU A 31 7.05 8.37 9.93
C LEU A 31 8.38 7.61 9.86
N ILE A 32 9.31 8.05 9.01
CA ILE A 32 10.66 7.48 8.94
C ILE A 32 11.49 7.87 10.17
N GLU A 33 11.45 9.14 10.58
CA GLU A 33 12.28 9.66 11.69
C GLU A 33 11.88 9.12 13.06
N ALA A 34 10.59 8.90 13.31
CA ALA A 34 10.13 8.24 14.54
C ALA A 34 8.93 7.33 14.28
N PRO A 35 9.16 6.09 13.82
CA PRO A 35 8.10 5.15 13.43
C PRO A 35 7.22 4.67 14.59
N PHE A 36 7.65 4.88 15.84
CA PHE A 36 6.94 4.47 17.04
C PHE A 36 6.27 5.63 17.79
N GLU A 37 6.42 6.86 17.31
CA GLU A 37 5.78 8.03 17.92
C GLU A 37 4.50 8.38 17.18
N GLN A 38 3.49 8.86 17.91
CA GLN A 38 2.31 9.44 17.28
C GLN A 38 2.70 10.62 16.37
N VAL A 39 2.07 10.68 15.21
CA VAL A 39 2.25 11.80 14.27
C VAL A 39 1.62 13.07 14.85
N SER A 40 2.47 14.03 15.21
CA SER A 40 2.04 15.36 15.65
C SER A 40 1.75 16.25 14.46
N MET A 41 0.53 16.78 14.38
CA MET A 41 0.12 17.73 13.34
C MET A 41 0.96 19.02 13.36
N ASP A 42 1.45 19.43 14.53
CA ASP A 42 2.31 20.61 14.66
C ASP A 42 3.70 20.35 14.08
N LYS A 43 4.27 19.16 14.32
CA LYS A 43 5.54 18.74 13.70
C LYS A 43 5.41 18.64 12.18
N VAL A 44 4.32 18.04 11.69
CA VAL A 44 4.03 17.94 10.24
C VAL A 44 3.92 19.32 9.60
N ALA A 45 3.15 20.23 10.20
CA ALA A 45 3.00 21.59 9.69
C ALA A 45 4.34 22.34 9.63
N LYS A 46 5.17 22.19 10.67
CA LYS A 46 6.52 22.77 10.71
C LYS A 46 7.43 22.22 9.61
N LEU A 47 7.46 20.90 9.42
CA LEU A 47 8.25 20.24 8.37
C LEU A 47 7.79 20.65 6.97
N ALA A 48 6.48 20.82 6.76
CA ALA A 48 5.90 21.24 5.49
C ALA A 48 5.96 22.77 5.25
N GLU A 49 6.49 23.54 6.20
CA GLU A 49 6.54 25.02 6.16
C GLU A 49 5.16 25.67 5.95
N VAL A 50 4.14 25.14 6.65
CA VAL A 50 2.77 25.66 6.62
C VAL A 50 2.23 25.84 8.03
N SER A 51 1.11 26.56 8.15
CA SER A 51 0.38 26.62 9.42
C SER A 51 -0.40 25.32 9.66
N ARG A 52 -0.64 24.98 10.94
CA ARG A 52 -1.53 23.86 11.31
C ARG A 52 -2.92 24.02 10.69
N SER A 53 -3.45 25.25 10.63
CA SER A 53 -4.73 25.56 9.99
C SER A 53 -4.71 25.19 8.52
N THR A 54 -3.62 25.46 7.80
CA THR A 54 -3.47 25.09 6.38
C THR A 54 -3.57 23.57 6.19
N VAL A 55 -2.99 22.76 7.09
CA VAL A 55 -3.11 21.30 6.99
C VAL A 55 -4.57 20.84 7.09
N TYR A 56 -5.33 21.36 8.06
CA TYR A 56 -6.75 21.03 8.16
C TYR A 56 -7.58 21.61 7.01
N THR A 57 -7.24 22.77 6.47
CA THR A 57 -7.92 23.31 5.28
C THR A 57 -7.71 22.42 4.04
N VAL A 58 -6.53 21.80 3.90
CA VAL A 58 -6.19 20.96 2.75
C VAL A 58 -6.76 19.53 2.88
N PHE A 59 -6.78 18.97 4.09
CA PHE A 59 -7.13 17.56 4.31
C PHE A 59 -8.42 17.35 5.12
N GLY A 60 -9.03 18.41 5.63
CA GLY A 60 -10.26 18.39 6.45
C GLY A 60 -10.04 17.90 7.88
N SER A 61 -9.30 16.80 8.06
CA SER A 61 -9.05 16.19 9.36
C SER A 61 -7.71 15.44 9.38
N ARG A 62 -7.32 14.98 10.58
CA ARG A 62 -6.17 14.05 10.72
C ARG A 62 -6.43 12.75 9.96
N ALA A 63 -7.65 12.21 10.04
CA ALA A 63 -8.04 11.04 9.26
C ALA A 63 -7.89 11.31 7.76
N GLY A 64 -8.42 12.43 7.25
CA GLY A 64 -8.29 12.80 5.84
C GLY A 64 -6.84 12.97 5.35
N LEU A 65 -5.90 13.34 6.24
CA LEU A 65 -4.48 13.36 5.93
C LEU A 65 -3.91 11.93 5.76
N PHE A 66 -4.24 11.01 6.66
CA PHE A 66 -3.82 9.61 6.55
C PHE A 66 -4.52 8.87 5.40
N ASP A 67 -5.76 9.23 5.07
CA ASP A 67 -6.47 8.72 3.90
C ASP A 67 -5.73 9.14 2.63
N ALA A 68 -5.33 10.41 2.55
CA ALA A 68 -4.55 10.94 1.45
C ALA A 68 -3.15 10.30 1.38
N LEU A 69 -2.51 10.02 2.52
CA LEU A 69 -1.25 9.30 2.57
C LEU A 69 -1.39 7.87 2.03
N GLY A 70 -2.42 7.13 2.45
CA GLY A 70 -2.70 5.80 1.93
C GLY A 70 -2.95 5.81 0.42
N ALA A 71 -3.72 6.78 -0.07
CA ALA A 71 -3.94 6.94 -1.50
C ALA A 71 -2.65 7.30 -2.24
N ASP A 72 -1.79 8.15 -1.68
CA ASP A 72 -0.49 8.53 -2.27
C ASP A 72 0.47 7.33 -2.34
N LEU A 73 0.54 6.51 -1.28
CA LEU A 73 1.29 5.26 -1.26
C LEU A 73 0.84 4.31 -2.38
N LEU A 74 -0.46 4.21 -2.61
CA LEU A 74 -0.98 3.44 -3.74
C LEU A 74 -0.60 4.09 -5.08
N HIS A 75 -0.76 5.40 -5.27
CA HIS A 75 -0.49 6.01 -6.58
C HIS A 75 0.98 6.07 -6.97
N HIS A 76 1.90 6.18 -6.00
CA HIS A 76 3.32 6.39 -6.25
C HIS A 76 4.20 5.18 -5.90
N GLY A 77 3.65 4.15 -5.24
CA GLY A 77 4.43 3.03 -4.71
C GLY A 77 4.50 1.79 -5.58
N GLY A 78 4.29 1.89 -6.89
CA GLY A 78 4.30 0.70 -7.75
C GLY A 78 3.03 -0.15 -7.63
N PHE A 79 1.97 0.35 -6.99
CA PHE A 79 0.67 -0.32 -6.97
C PHE A 79 0.09 -0.48 -8.38
N THR A 80 0.24 0.52 -9.26
CA THR A 80 -0.22 0.41 -10.65
C THR A 80 0.47 -0.73 -11.38
N ASP A 81 1.78 -0.86 -11.20
CA ASP A 81 2.57 -1.95 -11.77
C ASP A 81 2.16 -3.30 -11.15
N MET A 82 1.92 -3.34 -9.83
CA MET A 82 1.40 -4.52 -9.12
C MET A 82 0.00 -4.94 -9.61
N VAL A 83 -0.94 -4.00 -9.76
CA VAL A 83 -2.29 -4.29 -10.28
C VAL A 83 -2.20 -4.83 -11.71
N THR A 84 -1.35 -4.23 -12.53
CA THR A 84 -1.11 -4.70 -13.91
C THR A 84 -0.51 -6.11 -13.92
N ALA A 85 0.38 -6.40 -12.97
CA ALA A 85 0.97 -7.72 -12.77
C ALA A 85 -0.05 -8.77 -12.30
N VAL A 86 -1.04 -8.42 -11.48
CA VAL A 86 -2.10 -9.36 -11.07
C VAL A 86 -3.06 -9.67 -12.22
N LEU A 87 -3.30 -8.71 -13.11
CA LEU A 87 -4.25 -8.83 -14.23
C LEU A 87 -3.72 -9.61 -15.44
N GLN A 88 -2.59 -10.31 -15.32
CA GLN A 88 -2.10 -11.22 -16.36
C GLN A 88 -3.18 -12.23 -16.75
N PRO A 89 -3.40 -12.54 -18.04
CA PRO A 89 -4.42 -13.49 -18.46
C PRO A 89 -4.30 -14.86 -17.79
N ASP A 90 -3.07 -15.35 -17.65
CA ASP A 90 -2.72 -16.53 -16.86
C ASP A 90 -2.73 -16.17 -15.36
N ALA A 91 -3.60 -16.81 -14.59
CA ALA A 91 -3.76 -16.55 -13.17
C ALA A 91 -2.56 -17.01 -12.34
N ARG A 92 -1.82 -18.06 -12.73
CA ARG A 92 -0.58 -18.48 -12.05
C ARG A 92 0.51 -17.45 -12.27
N ARG A 93 0.65 -16.97 -13.50
CA ARG A 93 1.56 -15.86 -13.79
C ARG A 93 1.16 -14.60 -13.02
N GLY A 94 -0.14 -14.29 -12.98
CA GLY A 94 -0.67 -13.16 -12.22
C GLY A 94 -0.39 -13.24 -10.71
N LEU A 95 -0.44 -14.45 -10.13
CA LEU A 95 -0.02 -14.71 -8.75
C LEU A 95 1.46 -14.36 -8.54
N ARG A 96 2.34 -14.90 -9.39
CA ARG A 96 3.79 -14.72 -9.26
C ARG A 96 4.23 -13.28 -9.49
N ASP A 97 3.75 -12.68 -10.58
CA ASP A 97 4.06 -11.30 -10.95
C ASP A 97 3.45 -10.33 -9.91
N GLY A 98 2.25 -10.63 -9.40
CA GLY A 98 1.58 -9.85 -8.35
C GLY A 98 2.31 -9.87 -7.01
N ILE A 99 2.80 -11.03 -6.56
CA ILE A 99 3.63 -11.15 -5.34
C ILE A 99 4.91 -10.34 -5.51
N THR A 100 5.58 -10.48 -6.66
CA THR A 100 6.80 -9.74 -6.97
C THR A 100 6.56 -8.23 -6.91
N GLY A 101 5.52 -7.74 -7.57
CA GLY A 101 5.14 -6.32 -7.54
C GLY A 101 4.81 -5.83 -6.12
N THR A 102 4.11 -6.64 -5.33
CA THR A 102 3.78 -6.31 -3.93
C THR A 102 5.02 -6.19 -3.06
N VAL A 103 5.99 -7.10 -3.20
CA VAL A 103 7.25 -7.05 -2.44
C VAL A 103 8.07 -5.81 -2.78
N HIS A 104 8.17 -5.44 -4.06
CA HIS A 104 8.86 -4.20 -4.44
C HIS A 104 8.16 -2.95 -3.91
N MET A 105 6.83 -2.91 -3.97
CA MET A 105 6.04 -1.82 -3.35
C MET A 105 6.31 -1.72 -1.85
N TYR A 106 6.25 -2.85 -1.13
CA TYR A 106 6.50 -2.87 0.31
C TYR A 106 7.92 -2.45 0.65
N ALA A 107 8.93 -2.90 -0.10
CA ALA A 107 10.31 -2.51 0.10
C ALA A 107 10.54 -1.00 -0.09
N ALA A 108 9.91 -0.40 -1.10
CA ALA A 108 10.01 1.04 -1.39
C ALA A 108 9.42 1.93 -0.27
N HIS A 109 8.41 1.43 0.44
CA HIS A 109 7.66 2.19 1.45
C HIS A 109 7.68 1.56 2.85
N ARG A 110 8.68 0.71 3.09
CA ARG A 110 8.71 -0.23 4.21
C ARG A 110 8.52 0.45 5.57
N ASP A 111 9.27 1.51 5.84
CA ASP A 111 9.22 2.19 7.14
C ASP A 111 7.91 2.91 7.40
N VAL A 112 7.32 3.49 6.34
CA VAL A 112 6.02 4.16 6.40
C VAL A 112 4.92 3.15 6.66
N LEU A 113 4.90 2.04 5.92
CA LEU A 113 3.93 0.96 6.10
C LEU A 113 4.05 0.38 7.51
N ARG A 114 5.27 0.07 7.96
CA ARG A 114 5.50 -0.44 9.32
C ARG A 114 4.95 0.52 10.38
N ALA A 115 5.20 1.82 10.25
CA ALA A 115 4.68 2.82 11.18
C ALA A 115 3.13 2.86 11.15
N LEU A 116 2.52 2.84 9.96
CA LEU A 116 1.06 2.84 9.80
C LEU A 116 0.42 1.59 10.43
N TYR A 117 0.91 0.39 10.12
CA TYR A 117 0.41 -0.85 10.71
C TYR A 117 0.61 -0.87 12.23
N SER A 118 1.78 -0.44 12.72
CA SER A 118 2.06 -0.37 14.17
C SER A 118 1.10 0.59 14.90
N MET A 119 0.84 1.77 14.32
CA MET A 119 -0.11 2.72 14.88
C MET A 119 -1.54 2.15 14.90
N ALA A 120 -1.97 1.50 13.82
CA ALA A 120 -3.31 0.91 13.73
C ALA A 120 -3.55 -0.22 14.75
N GLN A 121 -2.50 -0.98 15.10
CA GLN A 121 -2.57 -2.02 16.13
C GLN A 121 -2.72 -1.43 17.55
N LEU A 122 -2.13 -0.27 17.81
CA LEU A 122 -2.20 0.41 19.11
C LEU A 122 -3.51 1.19 19.28
N ASP A 123 -3.96 1.84 18.21
CA ASP A 123 -5.18 2.64 18.16
C ASP A 123 -5.72 2.62 16.73
N GLY A 124 -6.82 1.90 16.51
CA GLY A 124 -7.42 1.70 15.19
C GLY A 124 -7.86 3.01 14.51
N ASP A 125 -8.10 4.07 15.29
CA ASP A 125 -8.49 5.38 14.78
C ASP A 125 -7.29 6.31 14.52
N ALA A 126 -6.09 5.95 14.99
CA ALA A 126 -4.89 6.79 14.89
C ALA A 126 -4.50 7.16 13.45
N VAL A 127 -4.88 6.30 12.50
CA VAL A 127 -4.63 6.43 11.05
C VAL A 127 -5.93 6.54 10.24
N GLY A 128 -7.05 6.92 10.86
CA GLY A 128 -8.30 7.22 10.15
C GLY A 128 -8.90 6.03 9.37
N GLY A 129 -8.62 4.80 9.80
CA GLY A 129 -9.05 3.59 9.09
C GLY A 129 -8.33 3.34 7.76
N THR A 130 -7.26 4.06 7.44
CA THR A 130 -6.48 3.84 6.21
C THR A 130 -5.97 2.43 6.08
N VAL A 131 -5.37 1.88 7.14
CA VAL A 131 -4.88 0.51 7.15
C VAL A 131 -6.03 -0.47 6.91
N ARG A 132 -7.17 -0.29 7.58
CA ARG A 132 -8.35 -1.13 7.36
C ARG A 132 -8.81 -1.12 5.90
N ARG A 133 -8.90 0.05 5.26
CA ARG A 133 -9.33 0.13 3.85
C ARG A 133 -8.32 -0.50 2.89
N LEU A 134 -7.02 -0.36 3.15
CA LEU A 134 -5.98 -1.04 2.37
C LEU A 134 -6.12 -2.56 2.49
N GLU A 135 -6.31 -3.04 3.72
CA GLU A 135 -6.50 -4.46 4.01
C GLU A 135 -7.80 -5.01 3.41
N ASP A 136 -8.93 -4.30 3.53
CA ASP A 136 -10.21 -4.70 2.92
C ASP A 136 -10.10 -4.82 1.39
N GLY A 137 -9.42 -3.86 0.75
CA GLY A 137 -9.16 -3.89 -0.70
C GLY A 137 -8.25 -5.05 -1.12
N ARG A 138 -7.21 -5.34 -0.33
CA ARG A 138 -6.33 -6.50 -0.55
C ARG A 138 -7.10 -7.80 -0.40
N ALA A 139 -8.00 -7.90 0.59
CA ALA A 139 -8.78 -9.11 0.87
C ALA A 139 -9.68 -9.44 -0.32
N GLN A 140 -10.35 -8.42 -0.86
CA GLN A 140 -11.13 -8.57 -2.08
C GLN A 140 -10.27 -9.04 -3.25
N GLY A 141 -9.11 -8.42 -3.47
CA GLY A 141 -8.20 -8.82 -4.54
C GLY A 141 -7.69 -10.26 -4.42
N MET A 142 -7.47 -10.77 -3.20
CA MET A 142 -7.07 -12.15 -2.98
C MET A 142 -8.21 -13.14 -3.28
N ASN A 143 -9.45 -12.78 -2.95
CA ASN A 143 -10.62 -13.59 -3.31
C ASN A 143 -10.83 -13.63 -4.82
N ASP A 144 -10.65 -12.50 -5.51
CA ASP A 144 -10.77 -12.43 -6.96
C ASP A 144 -9.69 -13.29 -7.65
N LEU A 145 -8.44 -13.25 -7.15
CA LEU A 145 -7.36 -14.10 -7.66
C LEU A 145 -7.60 -15.59 -7.36
N ALA A 146 -8.12 -15.93 -6.19
CA ALA A 146 -8.51 -17.30 -5.84
C ALA A 146 -9.57 -17.84 -6.81
N GLN A 147 -10.60 -17.05 -7.12
CA GLN A 147 -11.63 -17.41 -8.09
C GLN A 147 -11.01 -17.63 -9.47
N ARG A 148 -10.13 -16.74 -9.93
CA ARG A 148 -9.45 -16.89 -11.23
C ARG A 148 -8.57 -18.15 -11.31
N LEU A 149 -7.83 -18.47 -10.25
CA LEU A 149 -7.05 -19.70 -10.18
C LEU A 149 -7.96 -20.94 -10.25
N HIS A 150 -9.14 -20.88 -9.63
CA HIS A 150 -10.13 -21.95 -9.72
C HIS A 150 -10.70 -22.10 -11.13
N ASP A 151 -11.16 -21.01 -11.73
CA ASP A 151 -11.78 -20.99 -13.05
C ASP A 151 -10.84 -21.51 -14.15
N GLN A 152 -9.54 -21.28 -13.99
CA GLN A 152 -8.49 -21.77 -14.88
C GLN A 152 -8.00 -23.18 -14.54
N GLY A 153 -8.57 -23.84 -13.53
CA GLY A 153 -8.17 -25.18 -13.09
C GLY A 153 -6.76 -25.24 -12.49
N ALA A 154 -6.20 -24.09 -12.10
CA ALA A 154 -4.84 -23.99 -11.58
C ALA A 154 -4.72 -24.52 -10.15
N LEU A 155 -5.78 -24.40 -9.34
CA LEU A 155 -5.79 -24.83 -7.94
C LEU A 155 -5.62 -26.34 -7.77
N ARG A 156 -4.91 -26.75 -6.70
CA ARG A 156 -4.85 -28.15 -6.26
C ARG A 156 -6.26 -28.67 -5.95
N GLY A 157 -6.48 -29.96 -6.17
CA GLY A 157 -7.81 -30.56 -6.03
C GLY A 157 -8.33 -30.61 -4.58
N ASP A 158 -7.44 -30.44 -3.61
CA ASP A 158 -7.73 -30.41 -2.16
C ASP A 158 -7.89 -28.99 -1.60
N VAL A 159 -7.77 -27.94 -2.43
CA VAL A 159 -7.85 -26.54 -2.01
C VAL A 159 -9.15 -25.91 -2.51
N THR A 160 -9.98 -25.45 -1.57
CA THR A 160 -11.20 -24.69 -1.91
C THR A 160 -10.86 -23.24 -2.30
N ILE A 161 -11.79 -22.55 -2.98
CA ILE A 161 -11.64 -21.12 -3.33
C ILE A 161 -11.45 -20.27 -2.05
N ASP A 162 -12.23 -20.56 -1.01
CA ASP A 162 -12.17 -19.87 0.28
C ASP A 162 -10.81 -20.07 0.98
N GLN A 163 -10.33 -21.32 1.02
CA GLN A 163 -8.98 -21.63 1.53
C GLN A 163 -7.89 -20.93 0.70
N ALA A 164 -8.05 -20.89 -0.62
CA ALA A 164 -7.11 -20.18 -1.49
C ALA A 164 -7.08 -18.68 -1.17
N GLY A 165 -8.23 -18.04 -0.93
CA GLY A 165 -8.32 -16.65 -0.50
C GLY A 165 -7.56 -16.39 0.80
N HIS A 166 -7.71 -17.26 1.81
CA HIS A 166 -6.98 -17.16 3.08
C HIS A 166 -5.47 -17.37 2.94
N LEU A 167 -5.04 -18.32 2.13
CA LEU A 167 -3.62 -18.58 1.88
C LEU A 167 -2.97 -17.42 1.12
N LEU A 168 -3.65 -16.90 0.09
CA LEU A 168 -3.21 -15.71 -0.63
C LEU A 168 -3.12 -14.50 0.29
N TRP A 169 -4.11 -14.29 1.16
CA TRP A 169 -4.08 -13.25 2.19
C TRP A 169 -2.86 -13.35 3.10
N LEU A 170 -2.52 -14.55 3.56
CA LEU A 170 -1.37 -14.81 4.41
C LEU A 170 -0.04 -14.52 3.68
N HIS A 171 0.14 -15.05 2.48
CA HIS A 171 1.39 -14.96 1.73
C HIS A 171 1.67 -13.56 1.16
N THR A 172 0.64 -12.73 0.97
CA THR A 172 0.76 -11.38 0.41
C THR A 172 0.73 -10.26 1.46
N GLY A 173 0.64 -10.59 2.76
CA GLY A 173 0.59 -9.61 3.84
C GLY A 173 1.92 -8.89 4.08
N PHE A 174 1.85 -7.64 4.55
CA PHE A 174 3.04 -6.86 4.91
C PHE A 174 3.91 -7.58 5.96
N ASP A 175 3.31 -8.25 6.94
CA ASP A 175 4.05 -8.96 7.98
C ASP A 175 4.87 -10.14 7.42
N ALA A 176 4.34 -10.86 6.42
CA ALA A 176 5.07 -11.95 5.76
C ALA A 176 6.30 -11.42 5.02
N PHE A 177 6.16 -10.28 4.35
CA PHE A 177 7.28 -9.56 3.76
C PHE A 177 8.27 -9.07 4.82
N ASP A 178 7.82 -8.36 5.86
CA ASP A 178 8.71 -7.69 6.81
C ASP A 178 9.48 -8.68 7.70
N LEU A 179 8.87 -9.82 8.02
CA LEU A 179 9.51 -10.92 8.73
C LEU A 179 10.72 -11.47 7.98
N LEU A 180 10.65 -11.57 6.64
CA LEU A 180 11.73 -12.05 5.80
C LEU A 180 12.73 -10.93 5.45
N PHE A 181 12.23 -9.77 5.03
CA PHE A 181 13.07 -8.65 4.61
C PHE A 181 13.86 -8.08 5.77
N THR A 182 13.18 -7.67 6.85
CA THR A 182 13.86 -7.09 8.03
C THR A 182 14.32 -8.18 8.98
N GLY A 183 13.43 -9.12 9.34
CA GLY A 183 13.71 -10.12 10.37
C GLY A 183 14.81 -11.12 9.97
N ARG A 184 15.00 -11.37 8.67
CA ARG A 184 16.07 -12.23 8.14
C ARG A 184 17.09 -11.51 7.27
N SER A 185 16.94 -10.20 7.04
CA SER A 185 17.84 -9.39 6.22
C SER A 185 18.01 -9.93 4.78
N LEU A 186 16.95 -10.49 4.21
CA LEU A 186 16.94 -11.01 2.85
C LEU A 186 16.72 -9.89 1.83
N SER A 187 17.26 -10.05 0.62
CA SER A 187 17.02 -9.11 -0.48
C SER A 187 15.57 -9.17 -0.96
N THR A 188 15.10 -8.08 -1.59
CA THR A 188 13.75 -8.01 -2.19
C THR A 188 13.48 -9.18 -3.12
N ASP A 189 14.44 -9.52 -3.96
CA ASP A 189 14.29 -10.55 -4.99
C ASP A 189 14.19 -11.94 -4.36
N THR A 190 14.96 -12.18 -3.29
CA THR A 190 14.87 -13.43 -2.53
C THR A 190 13.53 -13.53 -1.79
N VAL A 191 13.04 -12.44 -1.18
CA VAL A 191 11.73 -12.43 -0.51
C VAL A 191 10.61 -12.67 -1.51
N ALA A 192 10.63 -12.00 -2.66
CA ALA A 192 9.64 -12.18 -3.73
C ALA A 192 9.60 -13.63 -4.23
N ALA A 193 10.76 -14.22 -4.52
CA ALA A 193 10.86 -15.61 -4.96
C ALA A 193 10.31 -16.58 -3.90
N LEU A 194 10.72 -16.42 -2.63
CA LEU A 194 10.26 -17.30 -1.54
C LEU A 194 8.75 -17.23 -1.32
N LEU A 195 8.16 -16.03 -1.30
CA LEU A 195 6.72 -15.86 -1.12
C LEU A 195 5.94 -16.40 -2.32
N ALA A 196 6.43 -16.17 -3.55
CA ALA A 196 5.79 -16.69 -4.76
C ALA A 196 5.85 -18.21 -4.83
N ASP A 197 7.01 -18.82 -4.55
CA ASP A 197 7.18 -20.26 -4.50
C ASP A 197 6.31 -20.87 -3.40
N ALA A 198 6.27 -20.28 -2.21
CA ALA A 198 5.43 -20.77 -1.12
C ALA A 198 3.94 -20.73 -1.50
N ALA A 199 3.48 -19.63 -2.09
CA ALA A 199 2.09 -19.48 -2.52
C ALA A 199 1.73 -20.48 -3.63
N GLU A 200 2.58 -20.64 -4.65
CA GLU A 200 2.34 -21.62 -5.72
C GLU A 200 2.33 -23.05 -5.20
N HIS A 201 3.26 -23.45 -4.34
CA HIS A 201 3.25 -24.80 -3.76
C HIS A 201 2.00 -25.04 -2.89
N ALA A 202 1.55 -24.02 -2.16
CA ALA A 202 0.35 -24.11 -1.33
C ALA A 202 -0.93 -24.19 -2.16
N LEU A 203 -0.99 -23.52 -3.32
CA LEU A 203 -2.24 -23.28 -4.05
C LEU A 203 -2.36 -24.08 -5.34
N CYS A 204 -1.28 -24.20 -6.10
CA CYS A 204 -1.29 -24.65 -7.50
C CYS A 204 -0.93 -26.13 -7.64
N ARG A 205 -1.55 -26.83 -8.59
CA ARG A 205 -1.09 -28.16 -9.02
C ARG A 205 0.34 -28.08 -9.53
N ALA A 206 1.13 -29.12 -9.26
CA ALA A 206 2.40 -29.30 -9.94
C ALA A 206 2.19 -29.22 -11.46
N ALA A 207 3.10 -28.52 -12.14
CA ALA A 207 3.12 -28.44 -13.60
C ALA A 207 3.49 -29.79 -14.22
#